data_AF-A0A8S0FWY9-F1
#
_entry.id   AF-A0A8S0FWY9-F1
#
_cell.length_a   1.000
_cell.length_b   1.000
_cell.length_c   1.000
_cell.angle_alpha   90.00
_cell.angle_beta   90.00
_cell.angle_gamma   90.00
#
_symmetry.space_group_name_H-M   'P 1'
#
loop_
_entity.id
_entity.type
_entity.pdbx_description
1 polymer ?
#
loop_
_entity_poly.entity_id
_entity_poly.type
_entity_poly.pdbx_seq_one_letter_code
_entity_poly.pdbx_strand_id
1 'polypeptide(L)'
;MNYGVDRYKRPQKISLQEEKARQKSREEYLQSQVNMLWRTLPKREEEKTVAEARRYPSEPQENLLYFMEKNAPLLESWQREILRIVRKVSQYFYPQKQTQVMNEGWATFWHYTILNHLYDEGKVTERFMLEFLHSHTNVVFQPPYNSPWYSGYE
;
A
#
# COMPACT_ATOMS: atom_id res chain seq x y z
N MET A 1 9.71 25.12 38.74
CA MET A 1 9.60 24.92 37.27
C MET A 1 8.88 23.62 37.02
N ASN A 2 7.62 23.68 36.58
CA ASN A 2 6.84 22.50 36.17
C ASN A 2 7.13 22.24 34.70
N TYR A 3 8.06 21.33 34.41
CA TYR A 3 8.33 20.88 33.05
C TYR A 3 7.19 19.96 32.64
N GLY A 4 6.27 20.50 31.84
CA GLY A 4 5.07 19.82 31.38
C GLY A 4 5.40 18.58 30.57
N VAL A 5 5.27 17.42 31.21
CA VAL A 5 5.10 16.15 30.50
C VAL A 5 3.66 16.15 29.99
N ASP A 6 3.49 16.41 28.70
CA ASP A 6 2.18 16.29 28.05
C ASP A 6 1.76 14.81 28.14
N ARG A 7 0.90 14.51 29.11
CA ARG A 7 0.36 13.17 29.33
C ARG A 7 -0.66 12.92 28.23
N TYR A 8 -0.20 12.40 27.10
CA TYR A 8 -1.05 11.97 26.01
C TYR A 8 -2.17 11.06 26.54
N LYS A 9 -3.38 11.61 26.67
CA LYS A 9 -4.57 10.84 27.03
C LYS A 9 -4.98 10.04 25.80
N ARG A 10 -4.64 8.75 25.81
CA ARG A 10 -5.11 7.83 24.78
C ARG A 10 -6.65 7.88 24.75
N PRO A 11 -7.26 8.17 23.59
CA PRO A 11 -8.72 8.19 23.50
C PRO A 11 -9.27 6.83 23.93
N GLN A 12 -10.34 6.86 24.72
CA GLN A 12 -11.00 5.63 25.18
C GLN A 12 -11.54 4.86 23.97
N LYS A 13 -11.50 3.53 24.06
CA LYS A 13 -12.09 2.67 23.02
C LYS A 13 -13.59 2.96 22.96
N ILE A 14 -14.05 3.34 21.78
CA ILE A 14 -15.46 3.61 21.47
C ILE A 14 -16.28 2.34 21.74
N SER A 15 -17.48 2.48 22.29
CA SER A 15 -18.40 1.34 22.50
C SER A 15 -18.79 0.71 21.17
N LEU A 16 -19.00 -0.60 21.14
CA LEU A 16 -19.39 -1.33 19.93
C LEU A 16 -20.71 -0.79 19.32
N GLN A 17 -21.61 -0.27 20.15
CA GLN A 17 -22.85 0.38 19.70
C GLN A 17 -22.58 1.72 19.01
N GLU A 18 -21.69 2.53 19.58
CA GLU A 18 -21.32 3.84 19.07
C GLU A 18 -20.52 3.71 17.77
N GLU A 19 -19.70 2.67 17.65
CA GLU A 19 -18.98 2.34 16.42
C GLU A 19 -19.94 1.91 15.29
N LYS A 20 -20.95 1.08 15.59
CA LYS A 20 -22.02 0.72 14.63
C LYS A 20 -22.82 1.95 14.20
N ALA A 21 -23.21 2.83 15.13
CA ALA A 21 -23.92 4.07 14.81
C ALA A 21 -23.09 4.97 13.89
N ARG A 22 -21.77 5.08 14.15
CA ARG A 22 -20.86 5.84 13.30
C ARG A 22 -20.64 5.22 11.92
N GLN A 23 -20.70 3.90 11.80
CA GLN A 23 -20.67 3.23 10.50
C GLN A 23 -21.92 3.55 9.69
N LYS A 24 -23.10 3.42 10.31
CA LYS A 24 -24.39 3.73 9.67
C LYS A 24 -24.47 5.19 9.21
N SER A 25 -24.07 6.14 10.05
CA SER A 25 -24.09 7.57 9.67
C SER A 25 -23.13 7.90 8.53
N ARG A 26 -21.97 7.22 8.46
CA ARG A 26 -21.04 7.35 7.33
C ARG A 26 -21.62 6.78 6.04
N GLU A 27 -22.31 5.64 6.13
CA GLU A 27 -22.99 5.02 4.99
C GLU A 27 -24.09 5.93 4.44
N GLU A 28 -24.96 6.42 5.31
CA GLU A 28 -26.04 7.36 4.96
C GLU A 28 -25.48 8.64 4.31
N TYR A 29 -24.41 9.20 4.86
CA TYR A 29 -23.74 10.38 4.31
C TYR A 29 -23.21 10.12 2.89
N LEU A 30 -22.49 9.01 2.69
CA LEU A 30 -21.93 8.66 1.38
C LEU A 30 -23.03 8.38 0.34
N GLN A 31 -24.10 7.69 0.73
CA GLN A 31 -25.24 7.41 -0.14
C GLN A 31 -26.00 8.69 -0.52
N SER A 32 -26.08 9.66 0.38
CA SER A 32 -26.70 10.98 0.09
C SER A 32 -25.96 11.75 -1.01
N GLN A 33 -24.61 11.71 -1.01
CA GLN A 33 -23.78 12.38 -2.01
C GLN A 33 -23.97 11.76 -3.40
N VAL A 34 -23.99 10.43 -3.47
CA VAL A 34 -24.25 9.68 -4.70
C VAL A 34 -25.64 10.04 -5.23
N ASN A 35 -26.69 9.91 -4.42
CA ASN A 35 -28.06 10.19 -4.83
C ASN A 35 -28.28 11.63 -5.31
N MET A 36 -27.64 12.63 -4.67
CA MET A 36 -27.70 14.02 -5.12
C MET A 36 -27.10 14.19 -6.52
N LEU A 37 -25.95 13.56 -6.78
CA LEU A 37 -25.30 13.60 -8.09
C LEU A 37 -26.17 12.96 -9.18
N TRP A 38 -26.83 11.84 -8.87
CA TRP A 38 -27.73 11.17 -9.82
C TRP A 38 -29.04 11.91 -10.05
N ARG A 39 -29.54 12.67 -9.05
CA ARG A 39 -30.78 13.44 -9.17
C ARG A 39 -30.64 14.73 -9.97
N THR A 40 -29.45 15.32 -10.01
CA THR A 40 -29.21 16.58 -10.72
C THR A 40 -28.80 16.40 -12.18
N LEU A 41 -28.56 15.15 -12.61
CA LEU A 41 -28.24 14.87 -14.01
C LEU A 41 -29.53 14.96 -14.86
N PRO A 42 -29.61 15.90 -15.83
CA PRO A 42 -30.71 15.92 -16.77
C PRO A 42 -30.73 14.60 -17.56
N LYS A 43 -31.91 14.00 -17.75
CA LYS A 43 -32.10 12.87 -18.66
C LYS A 43 -31.84 13.38 -20.09
N ARG A 44 -30.61 13.24 -20.55
CA ARG A 44 -30.19 13.64 -21.89
C ARG A 44 -30.55 12.50 -22.85
N GLU A 45 -31.41 12.79 -23.83
CA GLU A 45 -31.57 11.91 -24.99
C GLU A 45 -30.18 11.74 -25.64
N GLU A 46 -29.84 10.50 -25.97
CA GLU A 46 -28.48 10.10 -26.37
C GLU A 46 -28.04 10.75 -27.70
N GLU A 47 -27.49 11.95 -27.63
CA GLU A 47 -26.61 12.45 -28.69
C GLU A 47 -25.26 11.77 -28.55
N LYS A 48 -25.06 10.72 -29.36
CA LYS A 48 -23.78 10.04 -29.59
C LYS A 48 -22.79 10.97 -30.31
N THR A 49 -22.36 12.04 -29.65
CA THR A 49 -21.08 12.66 -29.98
C THR A 49 -20.00 11.86 -29.29
N VAL A 50 -19.14 11.20 -30.06
CA VAL A 50 -17.93 10.55 -29.58
C VAL A 50 -16.99 11.64 -29.05
N ALA A 51 -17.29 12.14 -27.85
CA ALA A 51 -16.33 12.89 -27.07
C ALA A 51 -15.20 11.91 -26.78
N GLU A 52 -14.01 12.18 -27.34
CA GLU A 52 -12.79 11.47 -27.00
C GLU A 52 -12.80 11.20 -25.50
N ALA A 53 -12.82 9.92 -25.12
CA ALA A 53 -12.99 9.52 -23.74
C ALA A 53 -11.85 10.15 -22.94
N ARG A 54 -12.13 11.28 -22.27
CA ARG A 54 -11.14 12.00 -21.47
C ARG A 54 -10.55 10.99 -20.51
N ARG A 55 -9.23 10.86 -20.52
CA ARG A 55 -8.51 9.92 -19.65
C ARG A 55 -8.95 10.16 -18.21
N TYR A 56 -9.61 9.17 -17.64
CA TYR A 56 -10.08 9.19 -16.27
C TYR A 56 -9.41 8.05 -15.50
N PRO A 57 -8.83 8.32 -14.32
CA PRO A 57 -8.64 9.62 -13.68
C PRO A 57 -7.65 10.52 -14.44
N SER A 58 -7.74 11.84 -14.22
CA SER A 58 -6.86 12.83 -14.85
C SER A 58 -5.39 12.66 -14.45
N GLU A 59 -5.15 12.17 -13.24
CA GLU A 59 -3.84 11.85 -12.70
C GLU A 59 -3.78 10.40 -12.22
N PRO A 60 -2.62 9.73 -12.36
CA PRO A 60 -2.41 8.39 -11.79
C PRO A 60 -2.69 8.38 -10.28
N GLN A 61 -3.34 7.32 -9.81
CA GLN A 61 -3.68 7.15 -8.39
C GLN A 61 -2.87 5.98 -7.83
N GLU A 62 -2.01 6.26 -6.85
CA GLU A 62 -1.19 5.23 -6.20
C GLU A 62 -2.03 4.28 -5.35
N ASN A 63 -3.00 4.83 -4.60
CA ASN A 63 -3.87 4.04 -3.75
C ASN A 63 -5.10 3.52 -4.52
N LEU A 64 -4.89 2.44 -5.28
CA LEU A 64 -5.94 1.83 -6.09
C LEU A 64 -7.17 1.41 -5.26
N LEU A 65 -6.97 0.90 -4.03
CA LEU A 65 -8.07 0.53 -3.16
C LEU A 65 -8.92 1.74 -2.74
N TYR A 66 -8.27 2.86 -2.42
CA TYR A 66 -8.96 4.11 -2.11
C TYR A 66 -9.69 4.66 -3.35
N PHE A 67 -9.04 4.61 -4.51
CA PHE A 67 -9.64 5.05 -5.76
C PHE A 67 -10.91 4.26 -6.08
N MET A 68 -10.87 2.92 -5.99
CA MET A 68 -12.04 2.07 -6.20
C MET A 68 -13.12 2.30 -5.15
N GLU A 69 -12.75 2.46 -3.87
CA GLU A 69 -13.69 2.76 -2.77
C GLU A 69 -14.56 3.99 -3.09
N LYS A 70 -13.98 5.02 -3.70
CA LYS A 70 -14.65 6.31 -3.98
C LYS A 70 -15.31 6.39 -5.36
N ASN A 71 -14.69 5.82 -6.38
CA ASN A 71 -15.06 6.10 -7.76
C ASN A 71 -15.78 4.94 -8.45
N ALA A 72 -15.74 3.71 -7.92
CA ALA A 72 -16.41 2.59 -8.55
C ALA A 72 -17.94 2.74 -8.39
N PRO A 73 -18.73 2.92 -9.47
CA PRO A 73 -20.17 3.20 -9.35
C PRO A 73 -20.98 1.94 -9.03
N LEU A 74 -20.48 0.76 -9.40
CA LEU A 74 -21.19 -0.52 -9.29
C LEU A 74 -21.04 -1.20 -7.92
N LEU A 75 -20.23 -0.66 -7.01
CA LEU A 75 -20.01 -1.29 -5.71
C LEU A 75 -21.12 -0.99 -4.71
N GLU A 76 -21.69 -2.06 -4.16
CA GLU A 76 -22.59 -2.02 -3.01
C GLU A 76 -21.87 -1.54 -1.73
N SER A 77 -22.63 -1.05 -0.75
CA SER A 77 -22.06 -0.49 0.49
C SER A 77 -21.10 -1.44 1.21
N TRP A 78 -21.48 -2.72 1.34
CA TRP A 78 -20.64 -3.71 2.04
C TRP A 78 -19.35 -4.03 1.26
N GLN A 79 -19.38 -3.96 -0.08
CA GLN A 79 -18.18 -4.16 -0.91
C GLN A 79 -17.18 -3.01 -0.73
N ARG A 80 -17.69 -1.77 -0.63
CA ARG A 80 -16.85 -0.60 -0.29
C ARG A 80 -16.25 -0.72 1.10
N GLU A 81 -17.01 -1.27 2.05
CA GLU A 81 -16.52 -1.52 3.39
C GLU A 81 -15.40 -2.56 3.40
N ILE A 82 -15.50 -3.63 2.61
CA ILE A 82 -14.40 -4.60 2.44
C ILE A 82 -13.15 -3.91 1.88
N LEU A 83 -13.26 -3.12 0.80
CA LEU A 83 -12.13 -2.37 0.27
C LEU A 83 -11.51 -1.44 1.31
N ARG A 84 -12.35 -0.77 2.12
CA ARG A 84 -11.90 0.11 3.21
C ARG A 84 -11.15 -0.66 4.30
N ILE A 85 -11.67 -1.83 4.70
CA ILE A 85 -11.03 -2.69 5.70
C ILE A 85 -9.68 -3.16 5.18
N VAL A 86 -9.62 -3.74 3.98
CA VAL A 86 -8.39 -4.22 3.37
C VAL A 86 -7.37 -3.09 3.28
N ARG A 87 -7.77 -1.91 2.76
CA ARG A 87 -6.90 -0.75 2.67
C ARG A 87 -6.32 -0.33 4.02
N LYS A 88 -7.16 -0.24 5.06
CA LYS A 88 -6.70 0.14 6.41
C LYS A 88 -5.76 -0.90 7.01
N VAL A 89 -6.05 -2.19 6.82
CA VAL A 89 -5.19 -3.28 7.29
C VAL A 89 -3.85 -3.24 6.57
N SER A 90 -3.83 -3.12 5.25
CA SER A 90 -2.60 -2.98 4.47
C SER A 90 -1.78 -1.76 4.89
N GLN A 91 -2.42 -0.61 5.11
CA GLN A 91 -1.74 0.61 5.60
C GLN A 91 -1.17 0.43 7.01
N TYR A 92 -1.86 -0.28 7.89
CA TYR A 92 -1.38 -0.58 9.23
C TYR A 92 -0.11 -1.44 9.22
N PHE A 93 -0.06 -2.45 8.34
CA PHE A 93 1.09 -3.36 8.21
C PHE A 93 2.18 -2.86 7.26
N TYR A 94 1.95 -1.76 6.54
CA TYR A 94 2.91 -1.22 5.58
C TYR A 94 4.28 -0.88 6.20
N PRO A 95 4.37 -0.21 7.37
CA PRO A 95 5.66 0.06 7.99
C PRO A 95 6.43 -1.22 8.36
N GLN A 96 5.73 -2.28 8.76
CA GLN A 96 6.37 -3.55 9.12
C GLN A 96 7.07 -4.18 7.91
N LYS A 97 6.40 -4.22 6.76
CA LYS A 97 7.01 -4.69 5.50
C LYS A 97 8.22 -3.84 5.11
N GLN A 98 8.13 -2.52 5.22
CA GLN A 98 9.26 -1.63 4.92
C GLN A 98 10.46 -1.91 5.84
N THR A 99 10.22 -2.12 7.15
CA THR A 99 11.32 -2.44 8.06
C THR A 99 11.95 -3.80 7.79
N GLN A 100 11.16 -4.77 7.33
CA GLN A 100 11.68 -6.08 6.93
C GLN A 100 12.61 -5.95 5.73
N VAL A 101 12.15 -5.28 4.66
CA VAL A 101 12.97 -5.03 3.45
C VAL A 101 14.23 -4.26 3.81
N MET A 102 14.12 -3.23 4.66
CA MET A 102 15.28 -2.46 5.12
C MET A 102 16.27 -3.33 5.89
N ASN A 103 15.81 -4.19 6.80
CA ASN A 103 16.67 -5.08 7.57
C ASN A 103 17.38 -6.10 6.67
N GLU A 104 16.67 -6.72 5.73
CA GLU A 104 17.23 -7.66 4.76
C GLU A 104 18.23 -6.97 3.83
N GLY A 105 17.95 -5.74 3.39
CA GLY A 105 18.86 -4.90 2.62
C GLY A 105 20.13 -4.53 3.40
N TRP A 106 20.02 -4.19 4.69
CA TRP A 106 21.18 -3.91 5.53
C TRP A 106 22.03 -5.16 5.79
N ALA A 107 21.40 -6.31 6.00
CA ALA A 107 22.10 -7.59 6.16
C ALA A 107 22.90 -7.94 4.91
N THR A 108 22.30 -7.87 3.72
CA THR A 108 22.98 -8.15 2.46
C THR A 108 24.13 -7.16 2.20
N PHE A 109 23.93 -5.87 2.46
CA PHE A 109 24.98 -4.85 2.35
C PHE A 109 26.18 -5.14 3.25
N TRP A 110 25.96 -5.40 4.55
CA TRP A 110 27.05 -5.67 5.48
C TRP A 110 27.73 -7.01 5.23
N HIS A 111 26.97 -8.05 4.85
CA HIS A 111 27.56 -9.33 4.47
C HIS A 111 28.52 -9.16 3.28
N TYR A 112 28.11 -8.44 2.24
CA TYR A 112 28.99 -8.13 1.11
C TYR A 112 30.22 -7.32 1.54
N THR A 113 30.01 -6.25 2.31
CA THR A 113 31.08 -5.34 2.73
C THR A 113 32.12 -6.05 3.59
N ILE A 114 31.69 -6.81 4.60
CA ILE A 114 32.59 -7.51 5.52
C ILE A 114 33.36 -8.61 4.78
N LEU A 115 32.70 -9.40 3.92
CA LEU A 115 33.37 -10.51 3.24
C LEU A 115 34.40 -10.04 2.22
N ASN A 116 34.12 -8.96 1.48
CA ASN A 116 35.13 -8.36 0.60
C ASN A 116 36.30 -7.79 1.40
N HIS A 117 36.04 -7.12 2.52
CA HIS A 117 37.12 -6.62 3.39
C HIS A 117 38.01 -7.76 3.93
N LEU A 118 37.40 -8.86 4.38
CA LEU A 118 38.13 -10.05 4.82
C LEU A 118 38.93 -10.70 3.67
N TYR A 119 38.42 -10.63 2.44
CA TYR A 119 39.14 -11.13 1.27
C TYR A 119 40.37 -10.26 0.96
N ASP A 120 40.23 -8.94 1.02
CA ASP A 120 41.33 -7.99 0.84
C ASP A 120 42.43 -8.17 1.90
N GLU A 121 42.06 -8.53 3.13
CA GLU A 121 42.99 -8.89 4.21
C GLU A 121 43.58 -10.31 4.10
N GLY A 122 43.18 -11.10 3.09
CA GLY A 122 43.61 -12.48 2.91
C GLY A 122 43.09 -13.46 3.97
N LYS A 123 42.00 -13.12 4.68
CA LYS A 123 41.37 -13.95 5.73
C LYS A 123 40.43 -15.00 5.16
N VAL A 124 39.92 -14.80 3.95
CA VAL A 124 39.05 -15.75 3.23
C VAL A 124 39.65 -16.08 1.87
N THR A 125 39.31 -17.27 1.36
CA THR A 125 39.87 -17.78 0.10
C THR A 125 39.02 -17.37 -1.10
N GLU A 126 39.62 -17.38 -2.29
CA GLU A 126 38.90 -17.16 -3.56
C GLU A 126 37.74 -18.15 -3.74
N ARG A 127 37.95 -19.44 -3.40
CA ARG A 127 36.89 -20.45 -3.45
C ARG A 127 35.68 -20.06 -2.59
N PHE A 128 35.94 -19.61 -1.36
CA PHE A 128 34.87 -19.16 -0.47
C PHE A 128 34.13 -17.95 -1.05
N MET A 129 34.85 -17.00 -1.65
CA MET A 129 34.24 -15.84 -2.29
C MET A 129 33.36 -16.22 -3.48
N LEU A 130 33.74 -17.20 -4.30
CA LEU A 130 32.90 -17.68 -5.40
C LEU A 130 31.58 -18.30 -4.91
N GLU A 131 31.64 -19.11 -3.85
CA GLU A 131 30.45 -19.70 -3.21
C GLU A 131 29.55 -18.60 -2.61
N PHE A 132 30.14 -17.60 -1.94
CA PHE A 132 29.42 -16.45 -1.41
C PHE A 132 28.73 -15.64 -2.51
N LEU A 133 29.45 -15.27 -3.58
CA LEU A 133 28.91 -14.46 -4.67
C LEU A 133 27.74 -15.16 -5.37
N HIS A 134 27.80 -16.47 -5.53
CA HIS A 134 26.68 -17.25 -6.06
C HIS A 134 25.44 -17.13 -5.17
N SER A 135 25.58 -17.32 -3.86
CA SER A 135 24.48 -17.19 -2.90
C SER A 135 23.94 -15.76 -2.81
N HIS A 136 24.84 -14.77 -2.72
CA HIS A 136 24.48 -13.36 -2.61
C HIS A 136 23.71 -12.86 -3.83
N THR A 137 24.12 -13.25 -5.03
CA THR A 137 23.44 -12.85 -6.27
C THR A 137 22.01 -13.38 -6.29
N ASN A 138 21.75 -14.61 -5.82
CA ASN A 138 20.40 -15.15 -5.76
C ASN A 138 19.47 -14.39 -4.80
N VAL A 139 20.04 -13.78 -3.75
CA VAL A 139 19.26 -12.99 -2.77
C VAL A 139 18.97 -11.58 -3.30
N VAL A 140 19.92 -10.97 -4.02
CA VAL A 140 19.82 -9.57 -4.49
C VAL A 140 19.20 -9.46 -5.88
N PHE A 141 19.09 -10.56 -6.62
CA PHE A 141 18.55 -10.56 -7.98
C PHE A 141 17.06 -10.20 -8.00
N GLN A 142 16.76 -9.02 -8.53
CA GLN A 142 15.41 -8.51 -8.75
C GLN A 142 15.13 -8.43 -10.26
N PRO A 143 14.47 -9.43 -10.86
CA PRO A 143 14.10 -9.37 -12.28
C PRO A 143 13.05 -8.26 -12.51
N PRO A 144 13.07 -7.58 -13.66
CA PRO A 144 12.04 -6.59 -13.99
C PRO A 144 10.67 -7.27 -14.14
N TYR A 145 9.58 -6.52 -13.92
CA TYR A 145 8.21 -7.05 -13.89
C TYR A 145 7.76 -7.78 -15.17
N ASN A 146 8.42 -7.51 -16.30
CA ASN A 146 8.16 -8.11 -17.60
C ASN A 146 9.06 -9.33 -17.92
N SER A 147 9.93 -9.72 -16.98
CA SER A 147 10.81 -10.88 -17.14
C SER A 147 10.02 -12.18 -16.98
N PRO A 148 10.26 -13.21 -17.81
CA PRO A 148 9.71 -14.57 -17.60
C PRO A 148 10.07 -15.18 -16.25
N TRP A 149 11.15 -14.69 -15.62
CA TRP A 149 11.68 -15.16 -14.34
C TRP A 149 11.20 -14.32 -13.15
N TYR A 150 10.30 -13.35 -13.38
CA TYR A 150 9.70 -12.58 -12.30
C TYR A 150 8.71 -13.45 -11.52
N SER A 151 9.06 -13.79 -10.29
CA SER A 151 8.26 -14.66 -9.42
C SER A 151 7.05 -13.95 -8.79
N GLY A 152 7.00 -12.60 -8.85
CA GLY A 152 5.94 -11.81 -8.25
C GLY A 152 5.97 -11.72 -6.73
N TYR A 153 7.01 -12.25 -6.09
CA TYR A 153 7.19 -12.25 -4.64
C TYR A 153 8.41 -11.41 -4.23
N GLU A 154 8.14 -10.40 -3.40
CA GLU A 154 9.06 -9.76 -2.44
C GLU A 154 8.35 -9.64 -1.08
#